data_AF-A0A645BZW4-F1
#
_entry.id   AF-A0A645BZW4-F1
#
_cell.length_a   1.000
_cell.length_b   1.000
_cell.length_c   1.000
_cell.angle_alpha   90.00
_cell.angle_beta   90.00
_cell.angle_gamma   90.00
#
_symmetry.space_group_name_H-M   'P 1'
#
loop_
_entity.id
_entity.type
_entity.pdbx_description
1 polymer ?
#
loop_
_entity_poly.entity_id
_entity_poly.type
_entity_poly.pdbx_seq_one_letter_code
_entity_poly.pdbx_strand_id
1 'polypeptide(L)'
;MTYDAKEDIEIANKNQEGSYFTSGSASPGNYSVSWQYTGDTDTYYDPDLIHGEGAGSQAIFSTPPSTIKAGETVSLSLSLSFTENTLSYYSSKASASADFDEWDMTPGSVTRNSIDFKNKDGKDSFAIDTYHSVQVYSVSDTITAVAPSGSQEGDRIAIRTIYYSRVGMGTNYVYEWRQVGTAAPILDTEGIDGIVDLP
;
A
#
# COMPACT_ATOMS: atom_id res chain seq x y z
N MET A 1 6.00 -2.66 9.59
CA MET A 1 6.80 -1.42 9.62
C MET A 1 6.03 -0.35 8.88
N THR A 2 5.92 0.88 9.42
CA THR A 2 5.17 1.98 8.78
C THR A 2 6.15 3.04 8.30
N TYR A 3 5.98 3.49 7.06
CA TYR A 3 6.71 4.60 6.46
C TYR A 3 5.79 5.81 6.45
N ASP A 4 6.06 6.78 7.32
CA ASP A 4 5.15 7.90 7.60
C ASP A 4 5.49 9.20 6.86
N ALA A 5 6.57 9.18 6.07
CA ALA A 5 7.06 10.30 5.27
C ALA A 5 7.34 11.60 6.05
N LYS A 6 7.51 11.56 7.39
CA LYS A 6 7.70 12.78 8.18
C LYS A 6 8.92 13.58 7.73
N GLU A 7 10.06 12.92 7.56
CA GLU A 7 11.29 13.56 7.10
C GLU A 7 11.15 14.11 5.67
N ASP A 8 10.52 13.35 4.77
CA ASP A 8 10.27 13.79 3.39
C ASP A 8 9.36 15.03 3.34
N ILE A 9 8.34 15.10 4.19
CA ILE A 9 7.45 16.25 4.33
C ILE A 9 8.22 17.46 4.85
N GLU A 10 9.05 17.29 5.88
CA GLU A 10 9.89 18.38 6.42
C GLU A 10 10.84 18.93 5.35
N ILE A 11 11.51 18.05 4.60
CA ILE A 11 12.40 18.42 3.50
C ILE A 11 11.61 19.12 2.38
N ALA A 12 10.45 18.59 1.98
CA ALA A 12 9.60 19.19 0.95
C ALA A 12 9.16 20.61 1.33
N ASN A 13 8.71 20.80 2.57
CA ASN A 13 8.30 22.11 3.09
C ASN A 13 9.46 23.10 3.14
N LYS A 14 10.64 22.66 3.57
CA LYS A 14 11.83 23.52 3.57
C LYS A 14 12.24 23.94 2.16
N ASN A 15 12.16 23.03 1.18
CA ASN A 15 12.52 23.32 -0.21
C ASN A 15 11.49 24.19 -0.95
N GLN A 16 10.26 24.27 -0.44
CA GLN A 16 9.15 24.99 -1.04
C GLN A 16 8.67 26.16 -0.18
N GLU A 17 9.52 26.62 0.75
CA GLU A 17 9.20 27.73 1.65
C GLU A 17 8.74 28.96 0.86
N GLY A 18 7.58 29.51 1.24
CA GLY A 18 6.94 30.63 0.54
C GLY A 18 6.15 30.26 -0.72
N SER A 19 6.16 28.99 -1.16
CA SER A 19 5.40 28.51 -2.32
C SER A 19 4.32 27.50 -1.94
N TYR A 20 4.66 26.48 -1.15
CA TYR A 20 3.71 25.46 -0.74
C TYR A 20 3.94 25.00 0.69
N PHE A 21 2.87 24.54 1.31
CA PHE A 21 2.91 23.78 2.56
C PHE A 21 2.28 22.41 2.35
N THR A 22 2.92 21.36 2.84
CA THR A 22 2.47 19.97 2.80
C THR A 22 2.38 19.42 4.22
N SER A 23 1.32 18.69 4.51
CA SER A 23 1.16 17.93 5.74
C SER A 23 0.68 16.52 5.43
N GLY A 24 0.86 15.60 6.35
CA GLY A 24 0.44 14.23 6.15
C GLY A 24 0.40 13.42 7.43
N SER A 25 -0.29 12.29 7.36
CA SER A 25 -0.34 11.33 8.45
C SER A 25 -0.38 9.91 7.91
N ALA A 26 0.24 8.99 8.65
CA ALA A 26 0.27 7.58 8.31
C ALA A 26 0.01 6.73 9.54
N SER A 27 -0.83 5.71 9.34
CA SER A 27 -1.05 4.59 10.24
C SER A 27 -1.14 3.32 9.40
N PRO A 28 -1.03 2.11 9.98
CA PRO A 28 -1.10 0.87 9.21
C PRO A 28 -2.33 0.81 8.31
N GLY A 29 -2.11 0.81 6.99
CA GLY A 29 -3.17 0.77 5.98
C GLY A 29 -3.97 2.06 5.80
N ASN A 30 -3.63 3.18 6.46
CA ASN A 30 -4.33 4.45 6.27
C ASN A 30 -3.34 5.62 6.19
N TYR A 31 -3.35 6.30 5.05
CA TYR A 31 -2.38 7.32 4.67
C TYR A 31 -3.12 8.55 4.16
N SER A 32 -2.68 9.73 4.56
CA SER A 32 -3.24 10.98 4.06
C SER A 32 -2.15 12.03 3.85
N VAL A 33 -2.32 12.83 2.80
CA VAL A 33 -1.51 14.02 2.53
C VAL A 33 -2.42 15.14 2.10
N SER A 34 -2.15 16.34 2.62
CA SER A 34 -2.74 17.61 2.22
C SER A 34 -1.65 18.58 1.80
N TRP A 35 -1.93 19.43 0.83
CA TRP A 35 -1.04 20.50 0.45
C TRP A 35 -1.81 21.77 0.08
N GLN A 36 -1.17 22.91 0.27
CA GLN A 36 -1.72 24.22 -0.01
C GLN A 36 -0.67 25.12 -0.66
N TYR A 37 -1.07 25.91 -1.64
CA TYR A 37 -0.28 27.00 -2.20
C TYR A 37 -0.24 28.17 -1.22
N THR A 38 0.96 28.63 -0.85
CA THR A 38 1.18 29.69 0.14
C THR A 38 1.73 30.98 -0.44
N GLY A 39 2.04 31.00 -1.74
CA GLY A 39 2.48 32.22 -2.43
C GLY A 39 1.33 33.22 -2.61
N ASP A 40 1.65 34.41 -3.12
CA ASP A 40 0.65 35.44 -3.36
C ASP A 40 -0.29 35.06 -4.51
N THR A 41 -1.55 35.50 -4.43
CA THR A 41 -2.48 35.39 -5.56
C THR A 41 -1.93 36.14 -6.78
N ASP A 42 -1.94 35.49 -7.93
CA ASP A 42 -1.49 36.05 -9.21
C ASP A 42 -2.57 35.89 -10.28
N THR A 43 -3.12 37.02 -10.74
CA THR A 43 -4.18 37.09 -11.75
C THR A 43 -3.65 37.22 -13.17
N TYR A 44 -2.36 36.98 -13.39
CA TYR A 44 -1.77 36.93 -14.73
C TYR A 44 -2.16 35.65 -15.48
N TYR A 45 -2.39 34.55 -14.76
CA TYR A 45 -2.72 33.24 -15.32
C TYR A 45 -4.22 33.05 -15.56
N ASP A 46 -4.58 32.10 -16.42
CA ASP A 46 -5.98 31.68 -16.64
C ASP A 46 -6.11 30.17 -16.47
N PRO A 47 -6.78 29.68 -15.40
CA PRO A 47 -7.40 30.48 -14.33
C PRO A 47 -6.36 31.15 -13.40
N ASP A 48 -6.79 32.09 -12.56
CA ASP A 48 -5.93 32.78 -11.59
C ASP A 48 -5.23 31.79 -10.66
N LEU A 49 -3.98 32.07 -10.29
CA LEU A 49 -3.26 31.35 -9.23
C LEU A 49 -3.69 31.91 -7.88
N ILE A 50 -4.34 31.09 -7.02
CA ILE A 50 -5.02 31.59 -5.81
C ILE A 50 -4.29 31.18 -4.54
N HIS A 51 -3.88 32.16 -3.72
CA HIS A 51 -3.37 31.90 -2.37
C HIS A 51 -4.35 31.03 -1.57
N GLY A 52 -3.84 29.94 -1.00
CA GLY A 52 -4.64 29.03 -0.19
C GLY A 52 -5.34 27.92 -0.98
N GLU A 53 -5.27 27.90 -2.32
CA GLU A 53 -5.75 26.76 -3.08
C GLU A 53 -4.92 25.50 -2.77
N GLY A 54 -5.58 24.35 -2.71
CA GLY A 54 -4.95 23.13 -2.26
C GLY A 54 -5.81 21.91 -2.47
N ALA A 55 -5.21 20.76 -2.16
CA ALA A 55 -5.90 19.49 -2.20
C ALA A 55 -5.32 18.54 -1.16
N GLY A 56 -6.17 17.63 -0.72
CA GLY A 56 -5.83 16.55 0.19
C GLY A 56 -6.41 15.25 -0.30
N SER A 57 -5.74 14.17 0.02
CA SER A 57 -6.08 12.83 -0.44
C SER A 57 -5.80 11.81 0.65
N GLN A 58 -6.53 10.70 0.61
CA GLN A 58 -6.41 9.61 1.56
C GLN A 58 -6.51 8.27 0.85
N ALA A 59 -5.63 7.33 1.22
CA ALA A 59 -5.74 5.92 0.89
C ALA A 59 -6.01 5.09 2.14
N ILE A 60 -6.95 4.15 2.04
CA ILE A 60 -7.30 3.20 3.09
C ILE A 60 -7.27 1.79 2.51
N PHE A 61 -6.59 0.89 3.20
CA PHE A 61 -6.50 -0.53 2.92
C PHE A 61 -7.10 -1.32 4.10
N SER A 62 -7.76 -2.44 3.82
CA SER A 62 -8.08 -3.40 4.87
C SER A 62 -6.81 -3.98 5.49
N THR A 63 -6.87 -4.34 6.76
CA THR A 63 -5.79 -5.09 7.41
C THR A 63 -5.63 -6.46 6.74
N PRO A 64 -4.43 -6.83 6.28
CA PRO A 64 -4.17 -8.16 5.71
C PRO A 64 -4.39 -9.29 6.74
N PRO A 65 -4.61 -10.54 6.29
CA PRO A 65 -4.71 -11.70 7.19
C PRO A 65 -3.45 -11.88 8.05
N SER A 66 -3.60 -12.33 9.29
CA SER A 66 -2.45 -12.59 10.18
C SER A 66 -1.68 -13.88 9.85
N THR A 67 -2.25 -14.75 9.03
CA THR A 67 -1.64 -16.00 8.57
C THR A 67 -2.08 -16.25 7.13
N ILE A 68 -1.16 -16.69 6.29
CA ILE A 68 -1.36 -16.93 4.87
C ILE A 68 -0.68 -18.25 4.52
N LYS A 69 -1.33 -19.10 3.72
CA LYS A 69 -0.72 -20.31 3.15
C LYS A 69 -0.12 -20.00 1.78
N ALA A 70 0.95 -20.69 1.42
CA ALA A 70 1.44 -20.63 0.04
C ALA A 70 0.35 -21.02 -0.96
N GLY A 71 0.27 -20.29 -2.08
CA GLY A 71 -0.72 -20.49 -3.11
C GLY A 71 -2.12 -19.99 -2.76
N GLU A 72 -2.33 -19.49 -1.54
CA GLU A 72 -3.60 -18.88 -1.15
C GLU A 72 -3.78 -17.52 -1.84
N THR A 73 -5.00 -17.22 -2.30
CA THR A 73 -5.33 -15.89 -2.78
C THR A 73 -5.63 -14.98 -1.60
N VAL A 74 -4.81 -13.95 -1.41
CA VAL A 74 -5.05 -12.90 -0.42
C VAL A 74 -5.84 -11.77 -1.07
N SER A 75 -6.83 -11.26 -0.36
CA SER A 75 -7.68 -10.14 -0.82
C SER A 75 -7.56 -8.96 0.13
N LEU A 76 -7.46 -7.75 -0.42
CA LEU A 76 -7.52 -6.49 0.31
C LEU A 76 -8.57 -5.57 -0.29
N SER A 77 -9.32 -4.85 0.54
CA SER A 77 -10.10 -3.70 0.07
C SER A 77 -9.21 -2.47 0.01
N LEU A 78 -9.32 -1.69 -1.06
CA LEU A 78 -8.65 -0.41 -1.25
C LEU A 78 -9.70 0.69 -1.48
N SER A 79 -9.51 1.85 -0.86
CA SER A 79 -10.17 3.10 -1.24
C SER A 79 -9.16 4.23 -1.31
N LEU A 80 -9.23 5.05 -2.36
CA LEU A 80 -8.42 6.24 -2.56
C LEU A 80 -9.34 7.38 -2.99
N SER A 81 -9.30 8.52 -2.32
CA SER A 81 -10.15 9.68 -2.63
C SER A 81 -9.52 11.00 -2.22
N PHE A 82 -9.94 12.09 -2.88
CA PHE A 82 -9.67 13.43 -2.35
C PHE A 82 -10.49 13.68 -1.08
N THR A 83 -9.86 14.25 -0.06
CA THR A 83 -10.49 14.68 1.20
C THR A 83 -10.85 16.16 1.18
N GLU A 84 -10.15 16.94 0.37
CA GLU A 84 -10.38 18.35 0.10
C GLU A 84 -9.89 18.68 -1.31
N ASN A 85 -10.56 19.63 -1.98
CA ASN A 85 -10.15 20.11 -3.29
C ASN A 85 -10.68 21.53 -3.49
N THR A 86 -9.80 22.52 -3.41
CA THR A 86 -10.10 23.94 -3.66
C THR A 86 -9.36 24.46 -4.89
N LEU A 87 -8.86 23.54 -5.74
CA LEU A 87 -7.98 23.86 -6.85
C LEU A 87 -8.73 24.59 -7.97
N SER A 88 -8.10 25.63 -8.48
CA SER A 88 -8.55 26.37 -9.65
C SER A 88 -7.48 26.35 -10.73
N TYR A 89 -6.25 26.75 -10.40
CA TYR A 89 -5.10 26.75 -11.31
C TYR A 89 -4.37 25.42 -11.34
N TYR A 90 -4.13 24.84 -10.17
CA TYR A 90 -3.37 23.60 -10.08
C TYR A 90 -4.23 22.36 -10.30
N SER A 91 -3.55 21.24 -10.55
CA SER A 91 -4.13 19.90 -10.47
C SER A 91 -3.43 19.09 -9.39
N SER A 92 -4.16 18.15 -8.79
CA SER A 92 -3.60 17.19 -7.84
C SER A 92 -3.88 15.77 -8.30
N LYS A 93 -2.97 14.88 -7.94
CA LYS A 93 -3.05 13.45 -8.20
C LYS A 93 -2.53 12.69 -7.00
N ALA A 94 -3.09 11.51 -6.77
CA ALA A 94 -2.58 10.56 -5.80
C ALA A 94 -2.72 9.16 -6.38
N SER A 95 -1.90 8.23 -5.89
CA SER A 95 -2.00 6.82 -6.26
C SER A 95 -1.85 5.89 -5.06
N ALA A 96 -2.37 4.69 -5.22
CA ALA A 96 -2.27 3.62 -4.24
C ALA A 96 -2.10 2.26 -4.95
N SER A 97 -1.34 1.37 -4.33
CA SER A 97 -1.13 -0.01 -4.79
C SER A 97 -0.76 -0.92 -3.61
N ALA A 98 -0.75 -2.22 -3.86
CA ALA A 98 -0.20 -3.19 -2.93
C ALA A 98 0.52 -4.32 -3.66
N ASP A 99 1.50 -4.91 -3.02
CA ASP A 99 2.28 -6.03 -3.56
C ASP A 99 2.74 -6.98 -2.45
N PHE A 100 3.20 -8.16 -2.85
CA PHE A 100 4.16 -8.93 -2.07
C PHE A 100 5.57 -8.56 -2.50
N ASP A 101 6.46 -8.28 -1.55
CA ASP A 101 7.88 -8.03 -1.84
C ASP A 101 8.75 -8.27 -0.59
N GLU A 102 10.07 -8.08 -0.74
CA GLU A 102 11.02 -8.14 0.36
C GLU A 102 10.61 -7.19 1.51
N TRP A 103 10.78 -7.68 2.74
CA TRP A 103 10.18 -7.10 3.95
C TRP A 103 10.79 -5.76 4.37
N ASP A 104 12.01 -5.47 3.93
CA ASP A 104 12.81 -4.28 4.23
C ASP A 104 12.74 -3.21 3.13
N MET A 105 11.93 -3.44 2.10
CA MET A 105 11.76 -2.48 1.00
C MET A 105 10.95 -1.25 1.42
N THR A 106 11.42 -0.08 1.01
CA THR A 106 10.71 1.20 1.20
C THR A 106 9.66 1.45 0.12
N PRO A 107 8.62 2.26 0.40
CA PRO A 107 7.70 2.74 -0.63
C PRO A 107 8.45 3.41 -1.78
N GLY A 108 8.08 3.08 -3.02
CA GLY A 108 8.72 3.62 -4.23
C GLY A 108 9.87 2.79 -4.81
N SER A 109 10.26 1.69 -4.15
CA SER A 109 11.19 0.70 -4.70
C SER A 109 10.52 -0.67 -4.75
N VAL A 110 10.77 -1.44 -5.81
CA VAL A 110 10.29 -2.82 -5.97
C VAL A 110 11.45 -3.73 -6.31
N THR A 111 11.43 -4.97 -5.84
CA THR A 111 12.35 -6.00 -6.33
C THR A 111 11.80 -6.63 -7.61
N ARG A 112 12.66 -7.38 -8.30
CA ARG A 112 12.27 -8.14 -9.51
C ARG A 112 11.27 -9.26 -9.23
N ASN A 113 11.13 -9.67 -7.97
CA ASN A 113 10.26 -10.77 -7.55
C ASN A 113 8.94 -10.28 -6.93
N SER A 114 8.66 -8.98 -7.03
CA SER A 114 7.42 -8.41 -6.54
C SER A 114 6.20 -9.04 -7.24
N ILE A 115 5.13 -9.26 -6.47
CA ILE A 115 3.85 -9.79 -6.97
C ILE A 115 2.75 -8.79 -6.65
N ASP A 116 2.28 -8.08 -7.68
CA ASP A 116 1.27 -7.04 -7.50
C ASP A 116 -0.10 -7.62 -7.14
N PHE A 117 -0.81 -6.94 -6.24
CA PHE A 117 -2.22 -7.15 -6.03
C PHE A 117 -3.02 -6.51 -7.16
N LYS A 118 -3.85 -7.30 -7.83
CA LYS A 118 -4.63 -6.89 -9.00
C LYS A 118 -6.12 -6.97 -8.74
N ASN A 119 -6.89 -6.02 -9.29
CA ASN A 119 -8.34 -6.15 -9.35
C ASN A 119 -8.77 -7.16 -10.44
N LYS A 120 -10.08 -7.39 -10.54
CA LYS A 120 -10.67 -8.29 -11.56
C LYS A 120 -10.34 -7.92 -13.01
N ASP A 121 -10.00 -6.66 -13.28
CA ASP A 121 -9.66 -6.14 -14.61
C ASP A 121 -8.14 -6.19 -14.87
N GLY A 122 -7.37 -6.73 -13.92
CA GLY A 122 -5.91 -6.87 -14.02
C GLY A 122 -5.13 -5.62 -13.66
N LYS A 123 -5.76 -4.58 -13.09
CA LYS A 123 -5.09 -3.35 -12.65
C LYS A 123 -4.44 -3.53 -11.28
N ASP A 124 -3.20 -3.09 -11.15
CA ASP A 124 -2.36 -3.13 -9.95
C ASP A 124 -2.09 -1.74 -9.34
N SER A 125 -2.34 -0.68 -10.10
CA SER A 125 -2.19 0.71 -9.64
C SER A 125 -3.49 1.48 -9.82
N PHE A 126 -3.84 2.24 -8.78
CA PHE A 126 -5.07 3.01 -8.71
C PHE A 126 -4.72 4.47 -8.50
N ALA A 127 -5.31 5.36 -9.31
CA ALA A 127 -5.00 6.78 -9.26
C ALA A 127 -6.28 7.62 -9.24
N ILE A 128 -6.20 8.73 -8.52
CA ILE A 128 -7.16 9.84 -8.55
C ILE A 128 -6.45 11.05 -9.14
N ASP A 129 -7.18 11.89 -9.87
CA ASP A 129 -6.64 13.04 -10.59
C ASP A 129 -7.72 14.13 -10.72
N THR A 130 -7.39 15.38 -10.43
CA THR A 130 -8.28 16.52 -10.65
C THR A 130 -8.10 17.18 -12.01
N TYR A 131 -7.11 16.76 -12.80
CA TYR A 131 -6.81 17.32 -14.12
C TYR A 131 -8.02 17.22 -15.06
N HIS A 132 -8.32 18.33 -15.74
CA HIS A 132 -9.59 18.58 -16.42
C HIS A 132 -9.99 17.51 -17.46
N SER A 133 -9.03 16.81 -18.09
CA SER A 133 -9.32 15.81 -19.12
C SER A 133 -9.47 14.38 -18.63
N VAL A 134 -9.17 14.09 -17.35
CA VAL A 134 -9.17 12.73 -16.79
C VAL A 134 -10.07 12.59 -15.57
N GLN A 135 -10.16 13.63 -14.73
CA GLN A 135 -11.02 13.76 -13.55
C GLN A 135 -11.52 12.44 -12.92
N VAL A 136 -10.71 11.89 -12.02
CA VAL A 136 -11.07 10.73 -11.18
C VAL A 136 -10.95 11.16 -9.73
N TYR A 137 -12.06 11.43 -9.04
CA TYR A 137 -12.02 11.97 -7.68
C TYR A 137 -11.90 10.91 -6.57
N SER A 138 -12.30 9.68 -6.90
CA SER A 138 -12.20 8.54 -5.98
C SER A 138 -12.15 7.25 -6.76
N VAL A 139 -11.57 6.22 -6.14
CA VAL A 139 -11.64 4.84 -6.58
C VAL A 139 -11.73 3.94 -5.35
N SER A 140 -12.48 2.86 -5.46
CA SER A 140 -12.46 1.80 -4.46
C SER A 140 -12.61 0.46 -5.16
N ASP A 141 -11.83 -0.52 -4.72
CA ASP A 141 -11.80 -1.83 -5.34
C ASP A 141 -11.35 -2.91 -4.34
N THR A 142 -11.55 -4.16 -4.73
CA THR A 142 -10.91 -5.31 -4.09
C THR A 142 -9.76 -5.78 -4.96
N ILE A 143 -8.57 -5.87 -4.37
CA ILE A 143 -7.35 -6.28 -5.05
C ILE A 143 -6.86 -7.60 -4.46
N THR A 144 -6.27 -8.44 -5.30
CA THR A 144 -5.89 -9.81 -4.93
C THR A 144 -4.53 -10.20 -5.48
N ALA A 145 -3.80 -11.02 -4.74
CA ALA A 145 -2.56 -11.66 -5.18
C ALA A 145 -2.48 -13.08 -4.62
N VAL A 146 -1.78 -13.96 -5.35
CA VAL A 146 -1.47 -15.31 -4.87
C VAL A 146 -0.21 -15.26 -4.03
N ALA A 147 -0.31 -15.75 -2.80
CA ALA A 147 0.80 -15.73 -1.86
C ALA A 147 1.95 -16.63 -2.34
N PRO A 148 3.19 -16.12 -2.37
CA PRO A 148 4.35 -16.93 -2.73
C PRO A 148 4.71 -17.90 -1.61
N SER A 149 5.61 -18.85 -1.94
CA SER A 149 6.19 -19.77 -0.97
C SER A 149 7.56 -19.28 -0.52
N GLY A 150 7.90 -19.49 0.75
CA GLY A 150 9.28 -19.43 1.21
C GLY A 150 10.07 -20.65 0.76
N SER A 151 11.38 -20.49 0.62
CA SER A 151 12.29 -21.60 0.27
C SER A 151 12.74 -22.37 1.52
N GLN A 152 12.83 -21.71 2.66
CA GLN A 152 13.24 -22.29 3.94
C GLN A 152 12.55 -21.58 5.12
N GLU A 153 12.49 -22.27 6.26
CA GLU A 153 11.95 -21.70 7.49
C GLU A 153 12.72 -20.43 7.89
N GLY A 154 11.99 -19.39 8.29
CA GLY A 154 12.55 -18.08 8.62
C GLY A 154 12.64 -17.11 7.44
N ASP A 155 12.40 -17.54 6.20
CA ASP A 155 12.30 -16.61 5.06
C ASP A 155 11.20 -15.57 5.31
N ARG A 156 11.43 -14.32 4.91
CA ARG A 156 10.50 -13.22 5.17
C ARG A 156 10.01 -12.58 3.89
N ILE A 157 8.73 -12.25 3.90
CA ILE A 157 8.09 -11.45 2.86
C ILE A 157 7.14 -10.46 3.51
N ALA A 158 6.86 -9.34 2.86
CA ALA A 158 5.83 -8.43 3.29
C ALA A 158 4.69 -8.37 2.27
N ILE A 159 3.46 -8.25 2.78
CA ILE A 159 2.43 -7.52 2.04
C ILE A 159 2.72 -6.04 2.27
N ARG A 160 2.92 -5.30 1.19
CA ARG A 160 3.16 -3.85 1.24
C ARG A 160 1.92 -3.13 0.75
N THR A 161 1.52 -2.13 1.50
CA THR A 161 0.50 -1.17 1.09
C THR A 161 1.20 0.15 0.84
N ILE A 162 1.00 0.72 -0.34
CA ILE A 162 1.77 1.85 -0.85
C ILE A 162 0.80 2.96 -1.24
N TYR A 163 1.13 4.17 -0.82
CA TYR A 163 0.40 5.38 -1.16
C TYR A 163 1.39 6.47 -1.59
N TYR A 164 1.03 7.21 -2.63
CA TYR A 164 1.82 8.35 -3.09
C TYR A 164 0.92 9.56 -3.36
N SER A 165 1.26 10.67 -2.72
CA SER A 165 0.70 11.98 -3.00
C SER A 165 1.71 13.02 -2.55
N ARG A 166 2.47 13.59 -3.50
CA ARG A 166 3.70 14.40 -3.29
C ARG A 166 4.86 13.65 -2.59
N VAL A 167 4.57 12.91 -1.53
CA VAL A 167 5.48 12.04 -0.76
C VAL A 167 4.96 10.60 -0.78
N GLY A 168 5.86 9.64 -0.54
CA GLY A 168 5.52 8.21 -0.47
C GLY A 168 5.30 7.74 0.97
N MET A 169 4.17 7.10 1.24
CA MET A 169 3.88 6.46 2.53
C MET A 169 3.52 4.99 2.30
N GLY A 170 3.59 4.19 3.37
CA GLY A 170 3.17 2.81 3.28
C GLY A 170 3.33 2.00 4.54
N THR A 171 2.98 0.72 4.45
CA THR A 171 3.15 -0.24 5.54
C THR A 171 3.54 -1.61 5.01
N ASN A 172 4.60 -2.17 5.58
CA ASN A 172 5.02 -3.55 5.37
C ASN A 172 4.44 -4.42 6.50
N TYR A 173 3.52 -5.30 6.14
CA TYR A 173 3.01 -6.37 6.99
C TYR A 173 3.88 -7.60 6.77
N VAL A 174 4.80 -7.86 7.70
CA VAL A 174 5.86 -8.86 7.54
C VAL A 174 5.38 -10.23 7.98
N TYR A 175 5.59 -11.22 7.13
CA TYR A 175 5.32 -12.63 7.34
C TYR A 175 6.63 -13.40 7.36
N GLU A 176 6.70 -14.41 8.24
CA GLU A 176 7.82 -15.32 8.33
C GLU A 176 7.37 -16.72 7.93
N TRP A 177 8.08 -17.33 7.01
CA TRP A 177 7.78 -18.64 6.47
C TRP A 177 8.05 -19.72 7.51
N ARG A 178 7.09 -20.64 7.65
CA ARG A 178 7.21 -21.82 8.49
C ARG A 178 6.70 -23.03 7.73
N GLN A 179 7.46 -24.11 7.76
CA GLN A 179 6.97 -25.38 7.24
C GLN A 179 5.89 -25.91 8.18
N VAL A 180 4.67 -26.03 7.68
CA VAL A 180 3.65 -26.80 8.39
C VAL A 180 4.04 -28.26 8.23
N GLY A 181 4.60 -28.86 9.28
CA GLY A 181 5.07 -30.23 9.26
C GLY A 181 3.98 -31.15 8.72
N THR A 182 4.25 -31.81 7.60
CA THR A 182 3.52 -33.04 7.26
C THR A 182 3.85 -34.03 8.35
N ALA A 183 2.95 -34.25 9.30
CA ALA A 183 2.90 -35.54 9.96
C ALA A 183 2.77 -36.55 8.82
N ALA A 184 3.86 -37.28 8.54
CA ALA A 184 3.80 -38.41 7.64
C ALA A 184 2.65 -39.31 8.13
N PRO A 185 1.83 -39.91 7.25
CA PRO A 185 1.02 -41.03 7.69
C PRO A 185 2.00 -42.03 8.32
N ILE A 186 1.74 -42.42 9.57
CA ILE A 186 2.40 -43.59 10.14
C ILE A 186 2.05 -44.72 9.16
N LEU A 187 3.02 -45.11 8.34
CA LEU A 187 2.97 -46.37 7.64
C LEU A 187 3.18 -47.44 8.71
N ASP A 188 2.11 -47.76 9.43
CA ASP A 188 2.01 -49.06 10.05
C ASP A 188 1.68 -50.03 8.93
N THR A 189 2.67 -50.80 8.50
CA THR A 189 2.60 -52.26 8.46
C THR A 189 3.92 -52.80 7.89
N GLU A 190 4.98 -52.82 8.70
CA GLU A 190 5.85 -54.00 8.67
C GLU A 190 5.20 -55.01 9.61
N GLY A 191 4.72 -56.12 9.05
CA GLY A 191 4.05 -57.16 9.78
C GLY A 191 4.91 -57.70 10.91
N ILE A 192 4.44 -57.52 12.14
CA ILE A 192 4.79 -58.38 13.27
C ILE A 192 3.52 -58.56 14.12
N ASP A 193 2.93 -59.75 14.05
CA ASP A 193 1.95 -60.22 15.03
C ASP A 193 2.61 -60.23 16.41
N GLY A 194 1.99 -59.57 17.41
CA GLY A 194 2.66 -59.46 18.70
C GLY A 194 1.84 -58.87 19.84
N ILE A 195 0.86 -59.65 20.30
CA ILE A 195 0.38 -59.72 21.70
C ILE A 195 -0.68 -58.68 22.11
N VAL A 196 -1.88 -59.23 22.24
CA VAL A 196 -3.04 -58.77 23.01
C VAL A 196 -2.64 -58.62 24.48
N ASP A 197 -3.05 -57.53 25.13
CA ASP A 197 -3.44 -57.59 26.53
C ASP A 197 -4.69 -56.75 26.78
N LEU A 198 -5.74 -57.47 27.21
CA LEU A 198 -6.96 -57.00 27.88
C LEU A 198 -6.75 -57.23 29.38
N PRO A 199 -7.29 -56.39 30.29
CA PRO A 199 -8.73 -56.09 30.39
C PRO A 199 -9.14 -54.63 30.25
#